data_AF-A0A3A9DWC7-F1
#
_entry.id   AF-A0A3A9DWC7-F1
#
_cell.length_a   1.000
_cell.length_b   1.000
_cell.length_c   1.000
_cell.angle_alpha   90.00
_cell.angle_beta   90.00
_cell.angle_gamma   90.00
#
_symmetry.space_group_name_H-M   'P 1'
#
loop_
_entity.id
_entity.type
_entity.pdbx_description
1 polymer ?
#
loop_
_entity_poly.entity_id
_entity_poly.type
_entity_poly.pdbx_seq_one_letter_code
_entity_poly.pdbx_strand_id
1 'polypeptide(L)'
;MKTNLIDLLNGNGFTEKIVKNEIVQSCSGLILQREWSKETEVAWYGKREETFSVRAFINRNSGICHVAFFKDGRETKSRWYDTIGKRTYNAIAETVKKAGFEM
;
A
#
# COMPACT_ATOMS: atom_id res chain seq x y z
N MET A 1 -10.88 -20.29 -7.26
CA MET A 1 -9.54 -19.66 -7.31
C MET A 1 -9.33 -18.88 -6.03
N LYS A 2 -8.28 -19.16 -5.24
CA LYS A 2 -7.95 -18.30 -4.08
C LYS A 2 -7.45 -16.97 -4.65
N THR A 3 -8.19 -15.89 -4.41
CA THR A 3 -7.76 -14.54 -4.79
C THR A 3 -6.55 -14.17 -3.95
N ASN A 4 -5.37 -14.18 -4.57
CA ASN A 4 -4.14 -13.76 -3.91
C ASN A 4 -4.15 -12.24 -3.75
N LEU A 5 -3.64 -11.76 -2.61
CA LEU A 5 -3.54 -10.32 -2.32
C LEU A 5 -2.83 -9.55 -3.46
N ILE A 6 -1.83 -10.18 -4.08
CA ILE A 6 -1.04 -9.61 -5.17
C ILE A 6 -1.92 -9.32 -6.38
N ASP A 7 -2.77 -10.26 -6.79
CA ASP A 7 -3.66 -10.09 -7.95
C ASP A 7 -4.67 -8.96 -7.70
N LEU A 8 -5.19 -8.86 -6.48
CA LEU A 8 -6.12 -7.80 -6.08
C LEU A 8 -5.44 -6.42 -6.07
N LEU A 9 -4.22 -6.33 -5.56
CA LEU A 9 -3.46 -5.08 -5.53
C LEU A 9 -3.02 -4.66 -6.94
N ASN A 10 -2.57 -5.60 -7.77
CA ASN A 10 -2.20 -5.34 -9.17
C ASN A 10 -3.41 -4.89 -10.00
N GLY A 11 -4.59 -5.49 -9.78
CA GLY A 11 -5.84 -5.05 -10.40
C GLY A 11 -6.22 -3.60 -10.06
N ASN A 12 -5.80 -3.13 -8.89
CA ASN A 12 -5.97 -1.75 -8.45
C ASN A 12 -4.72 -0.89 -8.72
N GLY A 13 -3.93 -1.18 -9.73
CA GLY A 13 -2.85 -0.29 -10.18
C GLY A 13 -1.68 -0.12 -9.20
N PHE A 14 -1.48 -1.06 -8.27
CA PHE A 14 -0.21 -1.13 -7.54
C PHE A 14 0.90 -1.58 -8.49
N THR A 15 2.04 -0.91 -8.42
CA THR A 15 3.21 -1.24 -9.22
C THR A 15 4.26 -1.93 -8.36
N GLU A 16 4.95 -2.90 -8.95
CA GLU A 16 6.04 -3.62 -8.29
C GLU A 16 7.29 -2.73 -8.25
N LYS A 17 7.77 -2.42 -7.05
CA LYS A 17 9.10 -1.83 -6.88
C LYS A 17 10.11 -2.95 -6.75
N ILE A 18 10.97 -3.06 -7.75
CA ILE A 18 12.09 -4.00 -7.74
C ILE A 18 13.10 -3.50 -6.71
N VAL A 19 13.08 -4.09 -5.52
CA VAL A 19 14.08 -3.80 -4.48
C VAL A 19 15.16 -4.87 -4.55
N LYS A 20 16.37 -4.47 -4.93
CA LYS A 20 17.58 -5.31 -4.90
C LYS A 20 18.12 -5.40 -3.46
N ASN A 21 17.30 -5.86 -2.52
CA ASN A 21 17.77 -6.20 -1.17
C ASN A 21 17.86 -7.72 -1.06
N GLU A 22 19.04 -8.23 -0.69
CA GLU A 22 19.29 -9.66 -0.53
C GLU A 22 18.31 -10.31 0.46
N ILE A 23 17.95 -9.60 1.55
CA ILE A 23 16.96 -10.06 2.53
C ILE A 23 15.58 -10.23 1.90
N VAL A 24 15.16 -9.29 1.06
CA VAL A 24 13.86 -9.32 0.37
C VAL A 24 13.84 -10.46 -0.66
N GLN A 25 14.95 -10.68 -1.36
CA GLN A 25 15.10 -11.77 -2.32
C GLN A 25 15.11 -13.16 -1.63
N SER A 26 15.80 -13.30 -0.50
CA SER A 26 15.84 -14.55 0.28
C SER A 26 14.45 -14.99 0.77
N CYS A 27 13.56 -14.02 1.01
CA CYS A 27 12.21 -14.24 1.52
C CYS A 27 11.13 -14.29 0.44
N SER A 28 11.51 -14.37 -0.86
CA SER A 28 10.58 -14.22 -2.00
C SER A 28 9.63 -13.01 -1.84
N GLY A 29 10.16 -11.95 -1.23
CA GLY A 29 9.43 -10.77 -0.83
C GLY A 29 9.14 -9.87 -2.02
N LEU A 30 7.89 -9.43 -2.14
CA LEU A 30 7.44 -8.55 -3.20
C LEU A 30 6.96 -7.24 -2.59
N ILE A 31 7.42 -6.11 -3.14
CA ILE A 31 7.01 -4.78 -2.68
C ILE A 31 6.12 -4.15 -3.74
N LEU A 32 4.86 -3.95 -3.38
CA LEU A 32 3.88 -3.24 -4.18
C LEU A 32 3.75 -1.82 -3.64
N GLN A 33 3.73 -0.84 -4.54
CA GLN A 33 3.47 0.54 -4.19
C GLN A 33 2.41 1.16 -5.10
N ARG A 34 1.55 1.97 -4.49
CA ARG A 34 0.67 2.89 -5.21
C ARG A 34 0.75 4.27 -4.57
N GLU A 35 0.68 5.29 -5.40
CA GLU A 35 0.68 6.69 -5.00
C GLU A 35 -0.57 7.35 -5.59
N TRP A 36 -1.20 8.21 -4.80
CA TRP A 36 -2.33 9.04 -5.17
C TRP A 36 -1.95 10.49 -4.88
N SER A 37 -2.36 11.40 -5.75
CA SER A 37 -2.30 12.84 -5.51
C SER A 37 -3.69 13.43 -5.64
N LYS A 38 -3.99 14.42 -4.81
CA LYS A 38 -5.23 15.18 -4.86
C LYS A 38 -4.96 16.64 -4.56
N GLU A 39 -5.51 17.52 -5.37
CA GLU A 39 -5.52 18.95 -5.08
C GLU A 39 -6.68 19.27 -4.13
N THR A 40 -6.37 19.85 -2.98
CA THR A 40 -7.36 20.22 -1.95
C THR A 40 -7.26 21.71 -1.67
N GLU A 41 -8.41 22.38 -1.61
CA GLU A 41 -8.49 23.81 -1.31
C GLU A 41 -8.50 24.02 0.20
N VAL A 42 -7.55 24.81 0.70
CA VAL A 42 -7.38 25.14 2.11
C VAL A 42 -7.70 26.62 2.28
N ALA A 43 -8.64 26.93 3.16
CA ALA A 43 -9.25 28.26 3.32
C ALA A 43 -8.28 29.45 3.47
N TRP A 44 -7.01 29.21 3.82
CA TRP A 44 -5.99 30.25 4.04
C TRP A 44 -4.72 30.11 3.17
N TYR A 45 -4.54 28.98 2.49
CA TYR A 45 -3.32 28.69 1.73
C TYR A 45 -3.59 28.49 0.23
N GLY A 46 -4.85 28.62 -0.21
CA GLY A 46 -5.26 28.34 -1.57
C GLY A 46 -5.23 26.83 -1.85
N LYS A 47 -4.78 26.44 -3.04
CA LYS A 47 -4.72 25.04 -3.44
C LYS A 47 -3.44 24.37 -2.94
N ARG A 48 -3.59 23.23 -2.26
CA ARG A 48 -2.48 22.39 -1.80
C ARG A 48 -2.61 21.00 -2.38
N GLU A 49 -1.52 20.49 -2.94
CA GLU A 49 -1.43 19.09 -3.34
C GLU A 49 -1.18 18.21 -2.11
N GLU A 50 -2.12 17.31 -1.83
CA GLU A 50 -1.95 16.24 -0.85
C GLU A 50 -1.53 14.96 -1.59
N THR A 51 -0.48 14.32 -1.10
CA THR A 51 -0.02 13.03 -1.64
C THR A 51 -0.25 11.93 -0.62
N PHE A 52 -0.69 10.77 -1.10
CA PHE A 52 -0.86 9.58 -0.27
C PHE A 52 -0.22 8.41 -0.97
N SER A 53 0.60 7.63 -0.27
CA SER A 53 1.17 6.42 -0.85
C SER A 53 1.08 5.25 0.10
N VAL A 54 0.90 4.07 -0.49
CA VAL A 54 0.82 2.81 0.25
C VAL A 54 1.89 1.90 -0.28
N ARG A 55 2.74 1.39 0.62
CA ARG A 55 3.75 0.38 0.33
C ARG A 55 3.38 -0.91 1.04
N ALA A 56 3.13 -1.96 0.29
CA ALA A 56 2.84 -3.29 0.79
C ALA A 56 4.01 -4.22 0.47
N PHE A 57 4.71 -4.67 1.51
CA PHE A 57 5.64 -5.79 1.44
C PHE A 57 4.89 -7.09 1.67
N ILE A 58 5.12 -8.08 0.82
CA ILE A 58 4.41 -9.37 0.82
C ILE A 58 5.45 -10.47 0.78
N ASN A 59 5.52 -11.29 1.83
CA ASN A 59 6.38 -12.46 1.89
C ASN A 59 5.60 -13.72 1.46
N ARG A 60 5.90 -14.25 0.27
CA ARG A 60 5.18 -15.41 -0.28
C ARG A 60 5.49 -16.71 0.48
N ASN A 61 6.65 -16.81 1.11
CA ASN A 61 7.05 -18.02 1.85
C ASN A 61 6.36 -18.10 3.21
N SER A 62 6.30 -17.00 3.96
CA SER A 62 5.77 -16.99 5.33
C SER A 62 4.29 -16.66 5.44
N GLY A 63 3.65 -16.14 4.37
CA GLY A 63 2.25 -15.75 4.44
C GLY A 63 2.01 -14.39 5.12
N ILE A 64 3.08 -13.65 5.42
CA ILE A 64 3.04 -12.38 6.16
C ILE A 64 3.09 -11.19 5.20
N CYS A 65 2.33 -10.14 5.51
CA CYS A 65 2.32 -8.87 4.80
C CYS A 65 2.59 -7.71 5.76
N HIS A 66 3.43 -6.77 5.34
CA HIS A 66 3.62 -5.49 6.02
C HIS A 66 3.14 -4.36 5.13
N VAL A 67 2.31 -3.47 5.65
CA VAL A 67 1.77 -2.33 4.91
C VAL A 67 2.12 -1.04 5.64
N ALA A 68 2.77 -0.13 4.93
CA ALA A 68 3.07 1.22 5.39
C ALA A 68 2.29 2.25 4.55
N PHE A 69 1.69 3.21 5.22
CA PHE A 69 0.90 4.29 4.66
C PHE A 69 1.65 5.61 4.89
N PHE A 70 1.82 6.38 3.83
CA PHE A 70 2.49 7.67 3.86
C PHE A 70 1.53 8.76 3.40
N LYS A 71 1.48 9.87 4.13
CA LYS A 71 0.79 11.10 3.72
C LYS A 71 1.83 12.21 3.61
N ASP A 72 1.85 12.93 2.50
CA ASP A 72 2.82 13.99 2.19
C ASP A 72 4.28 13.56 2.41
N GLY A 73 4.60 12.34 1.98
CA GLY A 73 5.93 11.73 2.14
C GLY A 73 6.29 11.24 3.56
N ARG A 74 5.42 11.45 4.56
CA ARG A 74 5.65 11.01 5.95
C ARG A 74 4.88 9.74 6.26
N GLU A 75 5.53 8.76 6.87
CA GLU A 75 4.84 7.56 7.35
C GLU A 75 3.85 7.95 8.43
N THR A 76 2.57 7.68 8.18
CA THR A 76 1.49 7.97 9.11
C THR A 76 1.13 6.75 9.93
N LYS A 77 1.20 5.57 9.31
CA LYS A 77 0.83 4.30 9.93
C LYS A 77 1.50 3.14 9.23
N SER A 78 1.88 2.13 9.99
CA SER A 78 2.26 0.81 9.47
C SER A 78 1.54 -0.30 10.22
N ARG A 79 1.40 -1.46 9.56
CA ARG A 79 0.78 -2.64 10.14
C ARG A 79 1.31 -3.93 9.53
N TRP A 80 1.57 -4.91 10.38
CA TRP A 80 1.81 -6.29 10.01
C TRP A 80 0.49 -7.08 9.99
N TYR A 81 0.38 -7.97 9.01
CA TYR A 81 -0.73 -8.90 8.83
C TYR A 81 -0.19 -10.30 8.64
N ASP A 82 -0.72 -11.27 9.37
CA ASP A 82 -0.30 -12.68 9.28
C ASP A 82 -0.98 -13.43 8.12
N THR A 83 -1.65 -12.70 7.22
CA THR A 83 -2.36 -13.29 6.07
C THR A 83 -2.20 -12.46 4.80
N ILE A 84 -2.12 -13.13 3.66
CA ILE A 84 -2.02 -12.54 2.30
C ILE A 84 -3.28 -12.92 1.52
N GLY A 85 -4.44 -12.42 1.95
CA GLY A 85 -5.73 -12.73 1.33
C GLY A 85 -6.70 -11.56 1.31
N LYS A 86 -7.95 -11.85 0.93
CA LYS A 86 -9.01 -10.84 0.76
C LYS A 86 -9.26 -9.99 2.03
N ARG A 87 -9.08 -10.56 3.22
CA ARG A 87 -9.22 -9.82 4.49
C ARG A 87 -8.20 -8.69 4.61
N THR A 88 -6.94 -8.98 4.27
CA THR A 88 -5.84 -8.01 4.28
C THR A 88 -6.07 -6.93 3.23
N TYR A 89 -6.49 -7.33 2.03
CA TYR A 89 -6.89 -6.40 0.98
C TYR A 89 -7.98 -5.43 1.44
N ASN A 90 -9.08 -5.94 2.02
CA ASN A 90 -10.18 -5.11 2.50
C ASN A 90 -9.71 -4.13 3.59
N ALA A 91 -8.82 -4.55 4.49
CA ALA A 91 -8.28 -3.67 5.53
C ALA A 91 -7.41 -2.53 4.95
N ILE A 92 -6.64 -2.82 3.88
CA ILE A 92 -5.89 -1.80 3.14
C ILE A 92 -6.88 -0.84 2.46
N ALA A 93 -7.86 -1.38 1.73
CA ALA A 93 -8.86 -0.59 1.02
C ALA A 93 -9.67 0.34 1.94
N GLU A 94 -10.10 -0.15 3.10
CA GLU A 94 -10.76 0.69 4.11
C GLU A 94 -9.86 1.81 4.64
N THR A 95 -8.56 1.54 4.80
CA THR A 95 -7.60 2.54 5.28
C THR A 95 -7.39 3.63 4.23
N VAL A 96 -7.27 3.26 2.96
CA VAL A 96 -7.19 4.19 1.82
C VAL A 96 -8.47 5.03 1.72
N LYS A 97 -9.64 4.40 1.84
CA LYS A 97 -10.94 5.08 1.84
C LYS A 97 -11.08 6.08 2.99
N LYS A 98 -10.66 5.70 4.20
CA LYS A 98 -10.65 6.61 5.37
C LYS A 98 -9.66 7.77 5.21
N ALA A 99 -8.60 7.60 4.44
CA ALA A 99 -7.68 8.68 4.08
C ALA A 99 -8.26 9.63 3.00
N GLY A 100 -9.44 9.33 2.44
CA GLY A 100 -10.10 10.16 1.42
C GLY A 100 -9.71 9.83 -0.01
N PHE A 101 -9.10 8.67 -0.24
CA PHE A 101 -8.67 8.20 -1.56
C PHE A 101 -9.45 6.95 -1.98
N GLU A 102 -9.58 6.73 -3.29
CA GLU A 102 -10.26 5.55 -3.84
C GLU A 102 -9.25 4.53 -4.34
N MET A 103 -9.52 3.26 -4.00
CA MET A 103 -8.68 2.13 -4.30
C MET A 103 -9.17 1.39 -5.53
#